data_AF-F8QAN8-F1
#
_entry.id   AF-F8QAN8-F1
#
_cell.length_a   1.000
_cell.length_b   1.000
_cell.length_c   1.000
_cell.angle_alpha   90.00
_cell.angle_beta   90.00
_cell.angle_gamma   90.00
#
_symmetry.space_group_name_H-M   'P 1'
#
loop_
_entity.id
_entity.type
_entity.pdbx_description
1 polymer ?
#
loop_
_entity_poly.entity_id
_entity_poly.type
_entity_poly.pdbx_seq_one_letter_code
_entity_poly.pdbx_strand_id
1 'polypeptide(L)'
;MLGPPGTGKTTTISTAVKIRAERGEMIWIVAQSNIAVKNLAESLCKHDVDFRLVVSKEFYVEWHEHIYEKIERKLIRSDELRSDLLELQWILGDTTILLCTLSMLSNPVLED
;
A
#
# COMPACT_ATOMS: atom_id res chain seq x y z
N MET A 1 -1.12 2.48 17.02
CA MET A 1 -1.84 3.34 17.99
C MET A 1 -3.18 2.69 18.31
N LEU A 2 -3.49 2.45 19.60
CA LEU A 2 -4.81 2.00 20.03
C LEU A 2 -5.77 3.18 20.11
N GLY A 3 -7.01 3.01 19.63
CA GLY A 3 -8.05 4.02 19.79
C GLY A 3 -9.46 3.40 19.63
N PRO A 4 -10.46 3.85 20.41
CA PRO A 4 -11.84 3.32 20.34
C PRO A 4 -12.51 3.62 18.99
N PRO A 5 -13.37 2.76 18.42
CA PRO A 5 -13.99 2.95 17.09
C PRO A 5 -14.59 4.36 16.91
N GLY A 6 -14.39 4.98 15.74
CA GLY A 6 -14.88 6.34 15.44
C GLY A 6 -13.93 7.51 15.72
N THR A 7 -12.76 7.30 16.34
CA THR A 7 -11.83 8.37 16.77
C THR A 7 -10.80 8.86 15.73
N GLY A 8 -11.04 8.69 14.43
CA GLY A 8 -10.12 9.25 13.42
C GLY A 8 -8.73 8.60 13.35
N LYS A 9 -8.57 7.37 13.86
CA LYS A 9 -7.30 6.60 13.77
C LYS A 9 -6.74 6.55 12.34
N THR A 10 -7.62 6.35 11.36
CA THR A 10 -7.26 6.35 9.95
C THR A 10 -6.75 7.72 9.51
N THR A 11 -7.40 8.79 9.97
CA THR A 11 -6.96 10.18 9.73
C THR A 11 -5.61 10.47 10.36
N THR A 12 -5.34 10.02 11.59
CA THR A 12 -4.04 10.20 12.25
C THR A 12 -2.93 9.44 11.53
N ILE A 13 -3.21 8.21 11.08
CA ILE A 13 -2.27 7.43 10.27
C ILE A 13 -1.98 8.19 8.96
N SER A 14 -3.01 8.64 8.24
CA SER A 14 -2.85 9.39 6.99
C SER A 14 -2.03 10.68 7.17
N THR A 15 -2.24 11.44 8.24
CA THR A 15 -1.48 12.67 8.51
C THR A 15 -0.01 12.37 8.84
N ALA A 16 0.25 11.36 9.68
CA ALA A 16 1.62 10.97 10.01
C ALA A 16 2.39 10.45 8.80
N VAL A 17 1.67 9.75 7.91
CA VAL A 17 2.18 9.24 6.64
C VAL A 17 2.51 10.40 5.70
N LYS A 18 1.62 11.39 5.57
CA LYS A 18 1.85 12.59 4.74
C LYS A 18 3.09 13.37 5.16
N ILE A 19 3.27 13.63 6.46
CA ILE A 19 4.42 14.39 7.00
C ILE A 19 5.75 13.70 6.69
N ARG A 20 5.79 12.37 6.77
CA ARG A 20 7.00 11.59 6.49
C ARG A 20 7.26 11.45 4.98
N ALA A 21 6.21 11.39 4.18
CA ALA A 21 6.33 11.39 2.73
C ALA A 21 6.89 12.72 2.19
N GLU A 22 6.45 13.85 2.75
CA GLU A 22 7.00 15.18 2.45
C GLU A 22 8.49 15.32 2.83
N ARG A 23 9.02 14.42 3.68
CA ARG A 23 10.44 14.35 4.05
C ARG A 23 11.26 13.37 3.20
N GLY A 24 10.63 12.69 2.23
CA GLY A 24 11.28 11.66 1.41
C GLY A 24 11.53 10.34 2.15
N GLU A 25 10.95 10.15 3.34
CA GLU A 25 11.10 8.89 4.08
C GLU A 25 10.13 7.84 3.53
N MET A 26 10.64 6.63 3.30
CA MET A 26 9.82 5.50 2.86
C MET A 26 8.99 4.95 4.01
N ILE A 27 7.70 4.77 3.78
CA ILE A 27 6.70 4.39 4.78
C ILE A 27 5.99 3.13 4.34
N TRP A 28 6.10 2.09 5.15
CA TRP A 28 5.33 0.87 5.00
C TRP A 28 4.10 0.91 5.89
N ILE A 29 2.93 0.80 5.29
CA ILE A 29 1.64 0.67 5.97
C ILE A 29 1.18 -0.78 5.79
N VAL A 30 1.15 -1.50 6.90
CA VAL A 30 0.94 -2.94 6.92
C VAL A 30 -0.33 -3.24 7.70
N ALA A 31 -1.17 -4.13 7.15
CA ALA A 31 -2.37 -4.62 7.84
C ALA A 31 -2.48 -6.15 7.81
N GLN A 32 -3.28 -6.71 8.71
CA GLN A 32 -3.40 -8.17 8.88
C GLN A 32 -4.25 -8.85 7.79
N SER A 33 -5.09 -8.10 7.07
CA SER A 33 -5.99 -8.67 6.06
C SER A 33 -6.13 -7.77 4.84
N ASN A 34 -6.48 -8.38 3.71
CA ASN A 34 -6.70 -7.68 2.45
C ASN A 34 -7.82 -6.64 2.55
N ILE A 35 -8.90 -6.95 3.28
CA ILE A 35 -10.00 -6.01 3.53
C ILE A 35 -9.49 -4.78 4.30
N ALA A 36 -8.59 -4.96 5.27
CA ALA A 36 -8.01 -3.84 6.00
C ALA A 36 -7.10 -2.97 5.12
N VAL A 37 -6.28 -3.60 4.27
CA VAL A 37 -5.43 -2.89 3.30
C VAL A 37 -6.28 -2.11 2.29
N LYS A 38 -7.37 -2.70 1.77
CA LYS A 38 -8.34 -2.02 0.90
C LYS A 38 -8.91 -0.77 1.56
N ASN A 39 -9.42 -0.89 2.79
CA ASN A 39 -10.01 0.24 3.50
C ASN A 39 -9.00 1.38 3.71
N LEU A 40 -7.74 1.05 3.95
CA LEU A 40 -6.65 2.04 4.03
C LEU A 40 -6.38 2.70 2.67
N ALA A 41 -6.26 1.92 1.60
CA ALA A 41 -6.06 2.42 0.24
C ALA A 41 -7.19 3.36 -0.20
N GLU A 42 -8.45 2.99 0.06
CA GLU A 42 -9.61 3.85 -0.19
C GLU A 42 -9.53 5.15 0.60
N SER A 43 -9.11 5.10 1.87
CA SER A 43 -8.95 6.29 2.69
C SER A 43 -7.85 7.20 2.17
N LEU A 44 -6.72 6.65 1.71
CA LEU A 44 -5.63 7.44 1.11
C LEU A 44 -6.07 8.09 -0.20
N CYS A 45 -6.79 7.38 -1.07
CA CYS A 45 -7.38 7.94 -2.28
C CYS A 45 -8.36 9.08 -1.98
N LYS A 46 -9.21 8.95 -0.94
CA LYS A 46 -10.14 10.01 -0.51
C LYS A 46 -9.42 11.29 -0.06
N HIS A 47 -8.18 11.18 0.39
CA HIS A 47 -7.36 12.30 0.87
C HIS A 47 -6.29 12.74 -0.13
N ASP A 48 -6.35 12.26 -1.38
CA ASP A 48 -5.39 12.56 -2.45
C ASP A 48 -3.93 12.27 -2.05
N VAL A 49 -3.73 11.19 -1.30
CA VAL A 49 -2.39 10.70 -0.94
C VAL A 49 -1.95 9.70 -2.00
N ASP A 50 -0.77 9.92 -2.60
CA ASP A 50 -0.18 8.95 -3.52
C ASP A 50 0.45 7.79 -2.75
N PHE A 51 0.30 6.58 -3.28
CA PHE A 51 0.84 5.37 -2.69
C PHE A 51 0.98 4.29 -3.77
N ARG A 52 1.69 3.22 -3.43
CA ARG A 52 1.61 1.94 -4.15
C ARG A 52 1.15 0.83 -3.23
N LEU A 53 0.34 -0.06 -3.76
CA LEU A 53 -0.22 -1.20 -3.07
C LEU A 53 0.45 -2.47 -3.59
N VAL A 54 1.27 -3.09 -2.75
CA VAL A 54 1.95 -4.35 -3.05
C VAL A 54 1.09 -5.52 -2.61
N VAL A 55 0.85 -6.45 -3.53
CA VAL A 55 0.09 -7.68 -3.25
C VAL A 55 0.80 -8.91 -3.79
N SER A 56 0.52 -10.08 -3.20
CA SER A 56 0.98 -11.33 -3.77
C SER A 56 0.21 -11.65 -5.04
N LYS A 57 0.85 -12.39 -5.96
CA LYS A 57 0.22 -12.85 -7.20
C LYS A 57 -1.04 -13.66 -6.94
N GLU A 58 -1.01 -14.54 -5.94
CA GLU A 58 -2.12 -15.42 -5.57
C GLU A 58 -3.31 -14.61 -5.06
N PHE A 59 -3.05 -13.52 -4.33
CA PHE A 59 -4.11 -12.65 -3.86
C PHE A 59 -4.74 -11.81 -4.99
N TYR A 60 -3.95 -11.41 -5.99
CA TYR A 60 -4.47 -10.70 -7.16
C TYR A 60 -5.47 -11.54 -7.97
N VAL A 61 -5.37 -12.87 -7.96
CA VAL A 61 -6.28 -13.76 -8.70
C VAL A 61 -7.70 -13.73 -8.12
N GLU A 62 -7.88 -13.49 -6.82
CA GLU A 62 -9.19 -13.42 -6.17
C GLU A 62 -9.86 -12.04 -6.32
N TRP A 63 -9.25 -11.14 -7.09
CA TRP A 63 -9.55 -9.72 -7.13
C TRP A 63 -10.55 -9.37 -8.23
N HIS A 64 -11.81 -9.82 -8.10
CA HIS A 64 -12.83 -9.72 -9.17
C HIS A 64 -13.83 -8.55 -9.08
N GLU A 65 -13.58 -7.54 -8.23
CA GLU A 65 -14.55 -6.46 -8.01
C GLU A 65 -14.17 -5.14 -8.70
N HIS A 66 -15.16 -4.51 -9.37
CA HIS A 66 -15.15 -3.14 -9.89
C HIS A 66 -14.68 -2.07 -8.88
N ILE A 67 -14.69 -2.40 -7.59
CA ILE A 67 -14.28 -1.52 -6.49
C ILE A 67 -12.78 -1.18 -6.57
N TYR A 68 -12.00 -1.99 -7.28
CA TYR A 68 -10.55 -1.84 -7.35
C TYR A 68 -10.03 -1.16 -8.61
N GLU A 69 -10.88 -0.81 -9.58
CA GLU A 69 -10.52 -0.05 -10.78
C GLU A 69 -9.76 1.26 -10.45
N LYS A 70 -10.12 1.90 -9.33
CA LYS A 70 -9.47 3.14 -8.87
C LYS A 70 -8.08 2.91 -8.24
N ILE A 71 -7.82 1.69 -7.78
CA ILE A 71 -6.59 1.31 -7.05
C ILE A 71 -5.67 0.49 -7.98
N GLU A 72 -6.20 -0.09 -9.05
CA GLU A 72 -5.48 -0.92 -10.02
C GLU A 72 -4.24 -0.21 -10.57
N ARG A 73 -4.34 1.09 -10.88
CA ARG A 73 -3.19 1.88 -11.34
C ARG A 73 -2.10 2.12 -10.30
N LYS A 74 -2.41 1.87 -9.02
CA LYS A 74 -1.48 2.01 -7.89
C LYS A 74 -0.99 0.65 -7.40
N LEU A 75 -1.42 -0.44 -8.03
CA LEU A 75 -1.15 -1.80 -7.62
C LEU A 75 0.17 -2.28 -8.21
N ILE A 76 0.96 -2.98 -7.39
CA ILE A 76 2.17 -3.67 -7.80
C ILE A 76 2.01 -5.13 -7.39
N ARG A 77 2.16 -6.05 -8.35
CA ARG A 77 2.13 -7.48 -8.04
C ARG A 77 3.51 -7.95 -7.63
N SER A 78 3.57 -8.88 -6.68
CA SER A 78 4.84 -9.35 -6.11
C SER A 78 5.85 -9.90 -7.13
N ASP A 79 5.38 -10.47 -8.24
CA ASP A 79 6.24 -10.95 -9.33
C ASP A 79 6.75 -9.82 -10.25
N GLU A 80 6.13 -8.64 -10.25
CA GLU A 80 6.64 -7.42 -10.88
C GLU A 80 7.75 -6.77 -10.04
N LEU A 81 7.85 -7.12 -8.75
CA LEU A 81 8.94 -6.65 -7.89
C LEU A 81 10.28 -7.36 -8.14
N ARG A 82 10.26 -8.50 -8.85
CA ARG A 82 11.48 -9.24 -9.22
C ARG A 82 12.23 -8.60 -10.39
N SER A 83 11.72 -7.49 -10.90
CA SER A 83 12.32 -6.68 -11.93
C SER A 83 13.59 -5.95 -11.45
N ASP A 84 14.37 -5.43 -12.40
CA ASP A 84 15.59 -4.68 -12.08
C ASP A 84 15.30 -3.42 -11.22
N LEU A 85 16.34 -2.89 -10.57
CA LEU A 85 16.23 -1.73 -9.69
C LEU A 85 15.69 -0.47 -10.40
N LEU A 86 15.87 -0.37 -11.72
CA LEU A 86 15.46 0.79 -12.51
C LEU A 86 13.95 0.73 -12.80
N GLU A 87 13.44 -0.46 -13.12
CA GLU A 87 12.01 -0.74 -13.26
C GLU A 87 11.28 -0.52 -11.93
N LEU A 88 11.85 -0.98 -10.81
CA LEU A 88 11.31 -0.69 -9.48
C LEU A 88 11.23 0.82 -9.20
N GLN A 89 12.27 1.58 -9.54
CA GLN A 89 12.27 3.03 -9.36
C GLN A 89 11.18 3.72 -10.20
N TRP A 90 10.94 3.24 -11.43
CA TRP A 90 9.85 3.76 -12.27
C TRP A 90 8.46 3.37 -11.77
N ILE A 91 8.30 2.14 -11.30
CA ILE A 91 7.02 1.63 -10.78
C ILE A 91 6.64 2.39 -9.49
N LEU A 92 7.61 2.58 -8.58
CA LEU A 92 7.42 3.36 -7.38
C LEU A 92 7.22 4.86 -7.70
N GLY A 93 7.95 5.38 -8.68
CA GLY A 93 7.92 6.80 -9.02
C GLY A 93 8.34 7.66 -7.82
N ASP A 94 7.67 8.80 -7.64
CA ASP A 94 7.96 9.72 -6.53
C ASP A 94 7.24 9.36 -5.22
N THR A 95 6.45 8.27 -5.20
CA THR A 95 5.75 7.90 -3.97
C THR A 95 6.71 7.31 -2.95
N THR A 96 6.50 7.65 -1.69
CA THR A 96 7.24 7.06 -0.57
C THR A 96 6.37 6.16 0.29
N ILE A 97 5.13 5.88 -0.14
CA ILE A 97 4.15 5.16 0.68
C ILE A 97 3.82 3.82 0.03
N LEU A 98 4.18 2.74 0.73
CA LEU A 98 3.83 1.37 0.35
C LEU A 98 2.78 0.79 1.29
N LEU A 99 1.72 0.24 0.72
CA LEU A 99 0.71 -0.55 1.42
C LEU A 99 0.89 -2.03 1.10
N CYS A 100 0.77 -2.89 2.09
CA CYS A 100 0.67 -4.34 1.88
C CYS A 100 0.03 -5.05 3.08
N THR A 101 -0.26 -6.34 2.94
CA THR A 101 -0.57 -7.19 4.10
C THR A 101 0.70 -7.59 4.84
N LEU A 102 0.58 -7.98 6.12
CA LEU A 102 1.70 -8.57 6.87
C LEU A 102 2.23 -9.84 6.18
N SER A 103 1.34 -10.67 5.63
CA SER A 103 1.74 -11.86 4.86
C SER A 103 2.55 -11.51 3.61
N MET A 104 2.22 -10.41 2.95
CA MET A 104 2.98 -9.93 1.80
C MET A 104 4.32 -9.35 2.23
N LEU A 105 4.37 -8.61 3.35
CA LEU A 105 5.62 -8.09 3.89
C LEU A 105 6.62 -9.21 4.24
N SER A 106 6.11 -10.33 4.78
CA SER A 106 6.92 -11.52 5.10
C SER A 106 7.12 -12.46 3.92
N ASN A 107 6.78 -12.04 2.70
CA ASN A 107 7.00 -12.85 1.50
C ASN A 107 8.49 -12.79 1.12
N PRO A 108 9.18 -13.92 0.91
CA PRO A 108 10.60 -13.96 0.52
C PRO A 108 10.95 -13.11 -0.70
N VAL A 109 9.98 -12.81 -1.56
CA VAL A 109 10.18 -11.91 -2.71
C VAL A 109 10.57 -10.47 -2.32
N LEU A 110 10.40 -10.09 -1.05
CA LEU A 110 10.83 -8.80 -0.50
C LEU A 110 12.13 -8.90 0.32
N GLU A 111 12.70 -10.10 0.48
CA GLU A 111 13.88 -10.35 1.33
C GLU A 111 15.19 -10.43 0.53
N ASP A 112 15.15 -10.40 -0.81
CA ASP A 112 16.31 -10.50 -1.73
C ASP A 112 16.64 -9.18 -2.45
#